data_AF-A0A3B3DNP8-F1
#
_entry.id   AF-A0A3B3DNP8-F1
#
_cell.length_a   1.000
_cell.length_b   1.000
_cell.length_c   1.000
_cell.angle_alpha   90.00
_cell.angle_beta   90.00
_cell.angle_gamma   90.00
#
_symmetry.space_group_name_H-M   'P 1'
#
loop_
_entity.id
_entity.type
_entity.pdbx_description
1 polymer ?
#
loop_
_entity_poly.entity_id
_entity_poly.type
_entity_poly.pdbx_seq_one_letter_code
_entity_poly.pdbx_strand_id
1 'polypeptide(L)' 'LFMDDNAPPHGARIATAGLQEVGVSNMVWPAMTSDLNSIEHVGDQLKQRLDDPTSK' A
#
# COMPACT_ATOMS: atom_id res chain seq x y z
N LEU A 1 -6.39 9.69 7.11
CA LEU A 1 -6.66 9.09 5.78
C LEU A 1 -5.71 7.92 5.62
N PHE A 2 -6.23 6.72 5.42
CA PHE A 2 -5.45 5.50 5.21
C PHE A 2 -5.27 5.28 3.71
N MET A 3 -4.07 4.88 3.30
CA MET A 3 -3.73 4.56 1.92
C MET A 3 -3.24 3.12 1.86
N ASP A 4 -3.85 2.31 1.00
CA ASP A 4 -3.45 0.94 0.70
C ASP A 4 -3.40 0.73 -0.82
N ASP A 5 -3.00 -0.48 -1.22
CA ASP A 5 -2.95 -0.91 -2.62
C ASP A 5 -4.32 -1.32 -3.18
N ASN A 6 -5.39 -1.15 -2.39
CA ASN A 6 -6.76 -1.59 -2.66
C ASN A 6 -6.86 -3.08 -3.08
N ALA A 7 -5.93 -3.94 -2.63
CA ALA A 7 -6.02 -5.35 -2.92
C ALA A 7 -7.31 -5.94 -2.30
N PRO A 8 -7.87 -7.05 -2.85
CA PRO A 8 -9.17 -7.58 -2.43
C PRO A 8 -9.33 -7.81 -0.91
N PRO A 9 -8.30 -8.21 -0.15
CA PRO A 9 -8.39 -8.31 1.31
C PRO A 9 -8.58 -6.95 2.02
N HIS A 10 -8.02 -5.87 1.49
CA HIS A 10 -8.13 -4.52 2.05
C HIS A 10 -9.50 -3.90 1.80
N GLY A 11 -10.12 -4.23 0.66
CA GLY A 11 -11.51 -3.89 0.35
C GLY A 11 -12.56 -4.70 1.13
N ALA A 12 -12.15 -5.67 1.95
CA ALA A 12 -13.09 -6.49 2.71
C ALA A 12 -13.86 -5.65 3.76
N ARG A 13 -15.11 -6.05 4.03
CA ARG A 13 -15.97 -5.40 5.03
C ARG A 13 -15.33 -5.35 6.42
N ILE A 14 -14.57 -6.37 6.79
CA ILE A 14 -13.89 -6.43 8.09
C ILE A 14 -12.78 -5.38 8.18
N ALA A 15 -11.95 -5.27 7.14
CA ALA A 15 -10.87 -4.30 7.09
C ALA A 15 -11.40 -2.86 7.11
N THR A 16 -12.42 -2.57 6.29
CA THR A 16 -13.06 -1.26 6.22
C THR A 16 -13.83 -0.90 7.50
N ALA A 17 -14.49 -1.85 8.15
CA ALA A 17 -15.15 -1.63 9.44
C ALA A 17 -14.15 -1.30 10.54
N GLY A 18 -12.99 -1.97 10.58
CA GLY A 18 -11.92 -1.68 11.54
C GLY A 18 -11.38 -0.25 11.38
N LEU A 19 -11.16 0.20 10.14
CA LEU A 19 -10.75 1.58 9.85
C LEU A 19 -11.82 2.60 10.32
N GLN A 20 -13.10 2.28 10.13
CA GLN A 20 -14.20 3.13 10.59
C GLN A 20 -14.29 3.21 12.13
N GLU A 21 -14.05 2.10 12.84
CA GLU A 21 -14.06 2.04 14.30
C GLU A 21 -13.00 2.96 14.93
N VAL A 22 -11.81 2.99 14.34
CA VAL A 22 -10.71 3.88 14.79
C VAL A 22 -10.84 5.31 14.24
N GLY A 23 -11.92 5.63 13.52
CA GLY A 23 -12.18 6.96 12.97
C GLY A 23 -11.27 7.35 11.80
N VAL A 24 -10.68 6.37 11.10
CA VAL A 24 -9.77 6.59 9.98
C VAL A 24 -10.52 6.37 8.67
N SER A 25 -10.64 7.42 7.85
CA SER A 25 -11.19 7.29 6.49
C SER A 25 -10.24 6.50 5.59
N ASN A 26 -10.76 5.52 4.86
CA ASN A 26 -10.03 4.83 3.81
C ASN A 26 -10.02 5.66 2.51
N MET A 27 -8.88 5.73 1.82
CA MET A 27 -8.77 6.31 0.48
C MET A 27 -8.92 5.19 -0.55
N VAL A 28 -10.04 5.17 -1.27
CA VAL A 28 -10.23 4.22 -2.38
C VAL A 28 -9.46 4.73 -3.59
N TRP A 29 -8.36 4.04 -3.92
CA TRP A 29 -7.58 4.33 -5.11
C TRP A 29 -8.22 3.72 -6.38
N PRO A 30 -8.10 4.37 -7.54
CA PRO A 30 -8.43 3.75 -8.81
C PRO A 30 -7.50 2.54 -9.04
N ALA A 31 -8.09 1.38 -9.34
CA ALA A 31 -7.33 0.21 -9.71
C ALA A 31 -6.40 0.55 -10.89
N MET A 32 -5.12 0.11 -10.82
CA MET A 32 -4.06 0.33 -11.81
C MET A 32 -3.32 1.69 -11.75
N THR A 33 -3.17 2.29 -10.56
CA THR A 33 -2.24 3.42 -10.36
C THR A 33 -1.06 3.03 -9.46
N SER A 34 -0.30 1.99 -9.85
CA SER A 34 0.91 1.59 -9.12
C SER A 34 1.94 2.72 -9.02
N ASP A 35 2.01 3.58 -10.04
CA ASP A 35 2.94 4.71 -10.10
C ASP A 35 2.68 5.76 -8.99
N LEU A 36 1.47 5.76 -8.41
CA LEU A 36 1.06 6.69 -7.34
C LEU A 36 1.12 6.05 -5.94
N ASN A 37 1.37 4.74 -5.85
CA ASN A 37 1.45 4.06 -4.57
C ASN A 37 2.86 4.22 -3.97
N SER A 38 2.95 5.01 -2.90
CA SER A 38 4.22 5.19 -2.17
C SER A 38 4.78 3.86 -1.62
N ILE A 39 3.93 2.86 -1.37
CA ILE A 39 4.35 1.53 -0.87
C ILE A 39 5.14 0.77 -1.95
N GLU A 40 4.66 0.80 -3.20
CA GLU A 40 5.36 0.15 -4.31
C GLU A 40 6.68 0.86 -4.63
N HIS A 41 6.69 2.20 -4.61
CA HIS A 41 7.93 2.95 -4.82
C HIS A 41 9.01 2.62 -3.78
N VAL A 42 8.65 2.55 -2.49
CA VAL A 42 9.59 2.15 -1.44
C VAL A 42 9.99 0.68 -1.59
N GLY A 43 9.07 -0.20 -1.98
CA GLY A 43 9.36 -1.60 -2.26
C GLY A 43 10.40 -1.79 -3.36
N ASP A 44 10.31 -1.00 -4.43
CA ASP A 44 11.26 -1.03 -5.54
C ASP A 44 12.64 -0.49 -5.13
N GLN A 45 12.69 0.60 -4.35
CA GLN A 45 13.95 1.10 -3.78
C GLN A 45 14.62 0.07 -2.86
N LEU A 46 13.84 -0.67 -2.08
CA LEU A 46 14.34 -1.74 -1.22
C LEU A 46 14.87 -2.92 -2.02
N LYS A 47 14.16 -3.34 -3.08
CA LYS A 47 14.66 -4.38 -4.00
C LYS A 47 15.97 -3.95 -4.66
N GLN A 48 16.05 -2.73 -5.19
CA GLN A 48 17.28 -2.22 -5.80
C GLN A 48 18.47 -2.24 -4.83
N ARG A 49 18.27 -1.92 -3.54
CA ARG A 49 19.33 -1.98 -2.52
C ARG A 49 19.72 -3.40 -2.12
N LEU A 50 18.80 -4.34 -2.21
CA LEU A 50 19.06 -5.76 -1.93
C LEU A 50 19.79 -6.43 -3.10
N ASP A 51 19.42 -6.07 -4.32
CA ASP A 51 19.99 -6.57 -5.56
C ASP A 51 21.31 -5.88 -5.94
N ASP A 52 21.67 -4.78 -5.24
CA ASP A 52 22.94 -4.09 -5.43
C ASP A 52 24.12 -5.00 -5.01
N PRO A 53 24.98 -5.42 -5.96
CA PRO A 53 26.07 -6.36 -5.68
C PRO A 53 27.19 -5.75 -4.81
N THR A 54 27.15 -4.44 -4.58
CA THR A 54 28.06 -3.68 -3.73
C THR A 54 27.53 -3.46 -2.31
N SER A 55 26.32 -3.92 -1.99
CA SER A 55 25.66 -3.83 -0.68
C SER A 55 26.21 -4.81 0.38
N LYS A 56 27.27 -5.58 0.07
CA LYS A 56 27.94 -6.53 0.97
C LYS A 56 29.19 -5.96 1.63
#